data_AF-A0A432SZP8-F1
#
_entry.id   AF-A0A432SZP8-F1
#
_cell.length_a   1.000
_cell.length_b   1.000
_cell.length_c   1.000
_cell.angle_alpha   90.00
_cell.angle_beta   90.00
_cell.angle_gamma   90.00
#
_symmetry.space_group_name_H-M   'P 1'
#
loop_
_entity.id
_entity.type
_entity.pdbx_description
1 polymer ?
#
loop_
_entity_poly.entity_id
_entity_poly.type
_entity_poly.pdbx_seq_one_letter_code
_entity_poly.pdbx_strand_id
1 'polypeptide(L)' 'MKKNFRMLTMGYLIFLSAVLGAVLYAGIVVTSVTFHSNQWLGADVLTRFQEGKIMTENFLRLSYVVNVLVVVVVLYEG' A
#
# COMPACT_ATOMS: atom_id res chain seq x y z
N MET A 1 -4.23 -18.78 27.11
CA MET A 1 -3.12 -18.36 26.20
C MET A 1 -2.15 -17.49 27.00
N LYS A 2 -0.84 -17.72 26.88
CA LYS A 2 0.17 -16.86 27.55
C LYS A 2 0.00 -15.41 27.06
N LYS A 3 0.08 -14.43 27.97
CA LYS A 3 -0.12 -12.99 27.68
C LYS A 3 0.66 -12.51 26.44
N ASN A 4 1.86 -13.04 26.27
CA ASN A 4 2.77 -12.71 25.17
C ASN A 4 2.23 -13.17 23.81
N PHE A 5 1.62 -14.36 23.73
CA PHE A 5 1.05 -14.87 22.48
C PHE A 5 -0.14 -14.01 22.02
N ARG A 6 -1.04 -13.65 22.95
CA ARG A 6 -2.18 -12.77 22.63
C ARG A 6 -1.73 -11.41 22.11
N MET A 7 -0.69 -10.83 22.70
CA MET A 7 -0.16 -9.52 22.29
C MET A 7 0.47 -9.59 20.89
N LEU A 8 1.17 -10.70 20.58
CA LEU A 8 1.78 -10.93 19.28
C LEU A 8 0.71 -11.12 18.19
N THR A 9 -0.34 -11.91 18.45
CA THR A 9 -1.48 -12.06 17.53
C THR A 9 -2.18 -10.73 17.26
N MET A 10 -2.37 -9.89 18.29
CA MET A 10 -2.99 -8.58 18.13
C MET A 10 -2.15 -7.66 17.24
N GLY A 11 -0.82 -7.64 17.44
CA GLY A 11 0.12 -6.88 16.62
C GLY A 11 0.13 -7.35 15.17
N TYR A 12 0.09 -8.67 14.95
CA TYR A 12 -0.03 -9.27 13.63
C TYR A 12 -1.32 -8.82 12.91
N LEU A 13 -2.48 -8.89 13.56
CA LEU A 13 -3.75 -8.48 12.97
C LEU A 13 -3.82 -6.98 12.65
N ILE A 14 -3.27 -6.13 13.53
CA ILE A 14 -3.18 -4.69 13.28
C ILE A 14 -2.28 -4.41 12.07
N PHE A 15 -1.13 -5.10 11.98
CA PHE A 15 -0.22 -4.92 10.85
C PHE A 15 -0.83 -5.40 9.53
N LEU A 16 -1.48 -6.57 9.53
CA LEU A 16 -2.19 -7.12 8.38
C LEU A 16 -3.29 -6.17 7.89
N SER A 17 -4.15 -5.69 8.79
CA SER A 17 -5.24 -4.77 8.45
C SER A 17 -4.74 -3.40 7.99
N ALA A 18 -3.65 -2.88 8.56
CA ALA A 18 -3.04 -1.63 8.14
C ALA A 18 -2.49 -1.71 6.71
N VAL A 19 -1.79 -2.80 6.36
CA VAL A 19 -1.26 -3.00 5.00
C VAL A 19 -2.40 -3.19 3.99
N LEU A 20 -3.44 -3.94 4.34
CA LEU A 20 -4.65 -4.05 3.52
C LEU A 20 -5.29 -2.68 3.24
N GLY A 21 -5.45 -1.85 4.29
CA GLY A 21 -5.97 -0.49 4.17
C GLY A 21 -5.10 0.38 3.26
N ALA A 22 -3.76 0.28 3.38
CA ALA A 22 -2.82 1.00 2.54
C ALA A 22 -2.94 0.60 1.06
N VAL A 23 -3.17 -0.69 0.77
CA VAL A 23 -3.38 -1.18 -0.61
C VAL A 23 -4.67 -0.63 -1.20
N LEU A 24 -5.77 -0.64 -0.45
CA LEU A 24 -7.03 -0.06 -0.90
C LEU A 24 -6.92 1.46 -1.13
N TYR A 25 -6.23 2.17 -0.24
CA TYR A 25 -5.97 3.60 -0.40
C TYR A 25 -5.15 3.90 -1.66
N ALA A 26 -4.07 3.14 -1.91
CA ALA A 26 -3.27 3.29 -3.12
C ALA A 26 -4.09 2.99 -4.39
N GLY A 27 -4.93 1.96 -4.36
CA GLY A 27 -5.78 1.58 -5.49
C GLY A 27 -6.86 2.59 -5.83
N ILE A 28 -7.54 3.16 -4.83
CA ILE A 28 -8.69 4.05 -5.05
C ILE A 28 -8.25 5.52 -5.11
N VAL A 29 -7.55 5.99 -4.09
CA VAL A 29 -7.26 7.42 -3.91
C VAL A 29 -6.03 7.83 -4.72
N VAL A 30 -4.94 7.07 -4.63
CA VAL A 30 -3.71 7.48 -5.33
C VAL A 30 -3.86 7.36 -6.84
N THR A 31 -4.54 6.33 -7.34
CA THR A 31 -4.85 6.17 -8.77
C THR A 31 -5.67 7.34 -9.32
N SER A 32 -6.74 7.74 -8.61
CA SER A 32 -7.63 8.82 -9.06
C SER A 32 -6.89 10.16 -9.12
N VAL A 33 -6.04 10.46 -8.13
CA VAL A 33 -5.23 11.69 -8.09
C VAL A 33 -4.13 11.67 -9.18
N THR A 34 -3.51 10.50 -9.44
CA THR A 34 -2.41 10.39 -10.41
C THR A 34 -2.89 10.55 -11.85
N PHE A 35 -4.03 9.96 -12.21
CA PHE A 35 -4.56 10.04 -13.59
C PHE A 35 -5.44 11.26 -13.85
N HIS A 36 -5.92 11.96 -12.84
CA HIS A 36 -6.64 13.23 -13.01
C HIS A 36 -5.77 14.42 -12.63
N SER A 37 -4.44 14.29 -12.76
CA SER A 37 -3.49 15.29 -12.29
C SER A 37 -3.72 16.69 -12.90
N ASN A 38 -4.19 16.77 -14.15
CA ASN A 38 -4.58 18.03 -14.82
C ASN A 38 -5.66 18.80 -14.03
N GLN A 39 -6.64 18.10 -13.43
CA GLN A 39 -7.72 18.70 -12.65
C GLN A 39 -7.24 19.29 -11.30
N TRP A 40 -6.08 18.84 -10.80
CA TRP A 40 -5.52 19.26 -9.52
C TRP A 40 -4.31 20.20 -9.64
N LEU A 41 -3.51 20.06 -10.70
CA LEU A 41 -2.27 20.82 -10.95
C LEU A 41 -2.47 22.02 -11.89
N GLY A 42 -3.64 22.16 -12.52
CA GLY A 42 -4.05 23.38 -13.24
C GLY A 42 -3.33 23.65 -14.57
N ALA A 43 -2.46 22.74 -15.01
CA ALA A 43 -1.78 22.79 -16.30
C ALA A 43 -1.45 21.36 -16.77
N ASP A 44 -1.26 21.17 -18.08
CA ASP A 44 -0.74 19.93 -18.70
C ASP A 44 0.75 19.72 -18.36
N VAL A 45 1.09 19.70 -17.07
CA VAL A 45 2.45 19.52 -16.57
C VAL A 45 2.92 18.07 -16.77
N LEU A 46 1.98 17.12 -16.76
CA LEU A 46 2.27 15.70 -16.94
C LEU A 46 1.54 15.12 -18.16
N THR A 47 2.32 14.51 -19.05
CA THR A 47 1.77 13.62 -20.07
C THR A 47 1.19 12.35 -19.43
N ARG A 48 0.17 11.73 -20.06
CA ARG A 48 -0.42 10.45 -19.61
C ARG A 48 0.62 9.36 -19.32
N PHE A 49 1.73 9.37 -20.05
CA PHE A 49 2.83 8.44 -19.85
C PHE A 49 3.58 8.68 -18.53
N GLN A 50 3.80 9.94 -18.16
CA GLN A 50 4.46 10.30 -16.89
C GLN A 50 3.59 9.97 -15.69
N GLU A 51 2.27 10.15 -15.78
CA GLU A 51 1.32 9.74 -14.74
C GLU A 51 1.35 8.21 -14.53
N GLY A 52 1.34 7.45 -15.63
CA GLY A 52 1.51 5.99 -15.57
C GLY A 52 2.82 5.59 -14.88
N LYS A 53 3.93 6.26 -15.19
CA LYS A 53 5.23 6.01 -14.55
C LYS A 53 5.21 6.29 -13.05
N ILE A 54 4.56 7.37 -12.60
CA ILE A 54 4.41 7.69 -11.18
C ILE A 54 3.57 6.63 -10.46
N MET A 55 2.48 6.18 -11.09
CA MET A 55 1.65 5.12 -10.52
C MET A 55 2.43 3.82 -10.37
N THR A 56 3.21 3.41 -11.37
CA THR A 56 4.05 2.20 -11.30
C THR A 56 5.06 2.28 -10.17
N GLU A 57 5.77 3.40 -10.02
CA GLU A 57 6.72 3.60 -8.92
C GLU A 57 6.05 3.58 -7.55
N ASN A 58 4.85 4.16 -7.43
CA ASN A 58 4.09 4.12 -6.19
C ASN A 58 3.66 2.69 -5.82
N PHE A 59 3.18 1.91 -6.80
CA PHE A 59 2.82 0.50 -6.60
C PHE A 59 4.05 -0.37 -6.29
N LEU A 60 5.22 -0.10 -6.89
CA LEU A 60 6.46 -0.80 -6.56
C LEU A 60 6.87 -0.58 -5.10
N ARG A 61 6.82 0.66 -4.61
CA ARG A 61 7.13 0.97 -3.21
C ARG A 61 6.14 0.31 -2.24
N LEU A 62 4.86 0.32 -2.59
CA LEU A 62 3.82 -0.38 -1.84
C LEU A 62 4.06 -1.90 -1.83
N SER A 63 4.50 -2.46 -2.96
CA SER A 63 4.80 -3.89 -3.10
C SER A 63 5.95 -4.33 -2.17
N TYR A 64 6.93 -3.48 -1.87
CA TYR A 64 7.94 -3.81 -0.86
C TYR A 64 7.34 -4.01 0.53
N VAL A 65 6.39 -3.16 0.94
CA VAL A 65 5.68 -3.30 2.22
C VAL A 65 4.85 -4.57 2.25
N VAL A 66 4.18 -4.91 1.13
CA VAL A 66 3.41 -6.15 0.99
C VAL A 66 4.33 -7.38 1.04
N ASN A 67 5.51 -7.34 0.41
CA ASN A 67 6.48 -8.44 0.50
C ASN A 67 6.95 -8.68 1.94
N VAL A 68 7.21 -7.61 2.70
CA VAL A 68 7.52 -7.72 4.14
C VAL A 68 6.36 -8.37 4.89
N LEU A 69 5.11 -7.98 4.60
CA LEU A 69 3.93 -8.61 5.18
C LEU A 69 3.89 -10.11 4.89
N VAL A 70 4.13 -10.53 3.64
CA VAL A 70 4.14 -11.95 3.27
C VAL A 70 5.18 -12.74 4.07
N VAL A 71 6.39 -12.19 4.25
CA VAL A 71 7.42 -12.82 5.10
C VAL A 71 6.94 -12.96 6.55
N VAL A 72 6.29 -11.93 7.11
CA VAL A 72 5.73 -11.97 8.47
C VAL A 72 4.62 -13.02 8.59
N VAL A 73 3.74 -13.13 7.59
CA VAL A 73 2.66 -14.14 7.55
C VAL A 73 3.27 -15.54 7.52
N VAL A 74 4.25 -15.80 6.65
CA VAL A 74 4.92 -17.11 6.57
C VAL A 74 5.61 -17.48 7.88
N LEU A 75 6.22 -16.53 8.59
CA LEU A 75 6.87 -16.79 9.88
C LEU A 75 5.90 -16.98 11.05
N TYR A 76 4.67 -16.46 10.94
CA TYR A 76 3.68 -16.54 12.02
C TYR A 76 2.68 -17.69 11.83
N GLU A 77 2.29 -17.97 10.59
CA GLU A 77 1.32 -19.02 10.23
C GLU A 77 1.97 -20.29 9.66
N GLY A 78 3.21 -20.21 9.17
CA GLY A 78 4.00 -21.37 8.69
C GLY A 78 4.78 -22.05 9.80
#